data_AF-A0A7D6ESW4-F1
#
_entry.id   AF-A0A7D6ESW4-F1
#
_cell.length_a   1.000
_cell.length_b   1.000
_cell.length_c   1.000
_cell.angle_alpha   90.00
_cell.angle_beta   90.00
_cell.angle_gamma   90.00
#
_symmetry.space_group_name_H-M   'P 1'
#
loop_
_entity.id
_entity.type
_entity.pdbx_description
1 polymer ?
#
loop_
_entity_poly.entity_id
_entity_poly.type
_entity_poly.pdbx_seq_one_letter_code
_entity_poly.pdbx_strand_id
1 'polypeptide(L)'
;MLSTKKFLSAALIATSLVGGATTAIAADTKDAAIARAQAQATFQSQMNTYVSAHRAIVDARRAANAKALADFQAALASVTTDAQLQAAKDARKAAVAAADATAKAALAALVKPAKPAKPAKETPAPKASAAPKA
;
A
#
# COMPACT_ATOMS: atom_id res chain seq x y z
N MET A 1 17.79 -2.13 -30.05
CA MET A 1 18.58 -2.09 -28.80
C MET A 1 18.69 -0.65 -28.33
N LEU A 2 18.03 -0.27 -27.23
CA LEU A 2 17.90 1.13 -26.78
C LEU A 2 18.10 1.23 -25.26
N SER A 3 19.35 1.28 -24.78
CA SER A 3 19.63 1.31 -23.32
C SER A 3 20.91 2.06 -22.91
N THR A 4 21.13 3.32 -23.33
CA THR A 4 22.34 4.05 -22.85
C THR A 4 22.14 5.52 -22.46
N LYS A 5 20.93 6.10 -22.59
CA LYS A 5 20.74 7.53 -22.21
C LYS A 5 20.45 7.80 -20.72
N LYS A 6 20.27 6.77 -19.88
CA LYS A 6 19.88 6.96 -18.47
C LYS A 6 21.04 7.08 -17.46
N PHE A 7 22.30 6.90 -17.89
CA PHE A 7 23.45 6.95 -16.98
C PHE A 7 24.14 8.31 -16.87
N LEU A 8 23.89 9.25 -17.79
CA LEU A 8 24.55 10.56 -17.74
C LEU A 8 23.89 11.55 -16.75
N SER A 9 22.60 11.37 -16.46
CA SER A 9 21.88 12.24 -15.51
C SER A 9 22.16 11.90 -14.04
N ALA A 10 22.68 10.71 -13.74
CA ALA A 10 23.03 10.31 -12.39
C ALA A 10 24.39 10.89 -11.93
N ALA A 11 25.29 11.18 -12.88
CA ALA A 11 26.63 11.68 -12.55
C ALA A 11 26.69 13.19 -12.27
N LEU A 12 25.73 13.97 -12.78
CA LEU A 12 25.72 15.44 -12.60
C LEU A 12 25.13 15.87 -11.24
N ILE A 13 24.37 15.01 -10.57
CA ILE A 13 23.78 15.29 -9.24
C ILE A 13 24.83 15.15 -8.13
N ALA A 14 25.97 14.49 -8.39
CA ALA A 14 27.00 14.24 -7.38
C ALA A 14 28.01 15.39 -7.21
N THR A 15 28.14 16.30 -8.19
CA THR A 15 29.26 17.26 -8.22
C THR A 15 28.93 18.67 -7.75
N SER A 16 27.66 19.01 -7.51
CA SER A 16 27.29 20.37 -7.06
C SER A 16 27.27 20.54 -5.53
N LEU A 17 27.63 19.51 -4.76
CA LEU A 17 27.53 19.55 -3.28
C LEU A 17 28.78 20.15 -2.58
N VAL A 18 29.80 20.61 -3.30
CA VAL A 18 31.02 21.14 -2.67
C VAL A 18 31.24 22.59 -3.11
N GLY A 19 30.72 23.54 -2.33
CA GLY A 19 31.08 24.96 -2.46
C GLY A 19 29.93 25.96 -2.26
N GLY A 20 29.32 25.99 -1.07
CA GLY A 20 28.24 26.95 -0.77
C GLY A 20 27.77 26.90 0.68
N ALA A 21 28.70 26.79 1.62
CA ALA A 21 28.40 26.71 3.05
C ALA A 21 28.02 28.10 3.58
N THR A 22 26.73 28.44 3.54
CA THR A 22 26.01 29.28 4.52
C THR A 22 24.53 29.42 4.19
N THR A 23 24.11 29.29 2.92
CA THR A 23 22.70 29.37 2.49
C THR A 23 22.10 28.03 2.07
N ALA A 24 22.93 27.07 1.64
CA ALA A 24 22.47 25.76 1.18
C ALA A 24 21.85 24.89 2.28
N ILE A 25 22.36 24.95 3.52
CA ILE A 25 21.86 24.13 4.64
C ILE A 25 20.42 24.53 5.03
N ALA A 26 20.09 25.81 4.97
CA ALA A 26 18.74 26.30 5.26
C ALA A 26 17.74 25.95 4.14
N ALA A 27 18.16 26.03 2.88
CA ALA A 27 17.36 25.57 1.73
C ALA A 27 17.16 24.05 1.79
N ASP A 28 18.23 23.28 2.05
CA ASP A 28 18.19 21.82 2.17
C ASP A 28 17.29 21.37 3.32
N THR A 29 17.25 22.08 4.45
CA THR A 29 16.23 21.81 5.50
C THR A 29 14.79 22.12 5.08
N LYS A 30 14.54 23.17 4.29
CA LYS A 30 13.18 23.53 3.80
C LYS A 30 12.72 22.57 2.70
N ASP A 31 13.57 22.29 1.73
CA ASP A 31 13.29 21.34 0.65
C ASP A 31 13.16 19.91 1.20
N ALA A 32 13.99 19.51 2.17
CA ALA A 32 13.80 18.25 2.88
C ALA A 32 12.53 18.23 3.75
N ALA A 33 12.05 19.38 4.25
CA ALA A 33 10.77 19.46 4.96
C ALA A 33 9.58 19.35 4.00
N ILE A 34 9.66 20.00 2.83
CA ILE A 34 8.64 19.92 1.77
C ILE A 34 8.57 18.49 1.22
N ALA A 35 9.71 17.87 0.93
CA ALA A 35 9.78 16.47 0.48
C ALA A 35 9.19 15.51 1.54
N ARG A 36 9.45 15.75 2.83
CA ARG A 36 8.81 14.98 3.93
C ARG A 36 7.30 15.20 3.99
N ALA A 37 6.83 16.44 3.85
CA ALA A 37 5.40 16.75 3.84
C ALA A 37 4.68 16.09 2.65
N GLN A 38 5.28 16.12 1.46
CA GLN A 38 4.76 15.46 0.27
C GLN A 38 4.74 13.93 0.40
N ALA A 39 5.80 13.33 0.97
CA ALA A 39 5.86 11.90 1.23
C ALA A 39 4.80 11.45 2.25
N GLN A 40 4.54 12.27 3.28
CA GLN A 40 3.49 12.01 4.26
C GLN A 40 2.09 12.18 3.66
N ALA A 41 1.84 13.23 2.88
CA ALA A 41 0.56 13.45 2.21
C ALA A 41 0.25 12.30 1.23
N THR A 42 1.26 11.86 0.47
CA THR A 42 1.16 10.71 -0.43
C THR A 42 0.88 9.42 0.35
N PHE A 43 1.58 9.18 1.46
CA PHE A 43 1.32 8.03 2.33
C PHE A 43 -0.10 8.03 2.91
N GLN A 44 -0.60 9.18 3.38
CA GLN A 44 -1.96 9.31 3.90
C GLN A 44 -3.01 9.04 2.82
N SER A 45 -2.82 9.59 1.62
CA SER A 45 -3.69 9.32 0.47
C SER A 45 -3.72 7.82 0.13
N GLN A 46 -2.56 7.17 0.05
CA GLN A 46 -2.48 5.73 -0.18
C GLN A 46 -3.13 4.91 0.96
N MET A 47 -3.01 5.36 2.21
CA MET A 47 -3.70 4.74 3.35
C MET A 47 -5.21 4.85 3.27
N ASN A 48 -5.76 6.01 2.90
CA ASN A 48 -7.19 6.18 2.71
C ASN A 48 -7.70 5.26 1.59
N THR A 49 -6.98 5.15 0.48
CA THR A 49 -7.29 4.21 -0.61
C THR A 49 -7.25 2.76 -0.12
N TYR A 50 -6.22 2.38 0.64
CA TYR A 50 -6.09 1.03 1.22
C TYR A 50 -7.26 0.67 2.14
N VAL A 51 -7.65 1.59 3.04
CA VAL A 51 -8.77 1.38 3.98
C VAL A 51 -10.10 1.33 3.23
N SER A 52 -10.29 2.20 2.23
CA SER A 52 -11.48 2.19 1.38
C SER A 52 -11.62 0.86 0.63
N ALA A 53 -10.54 0.38 0.02
CA ALA A 53 -10.53 -0.91 -0.67
C ALA A 53 -10.80 -2.09 0.28
N HIS A 54 -10.24 -2.05 1.50
CA HIS A 54 -10.57 -3.04 2.55
C HIS A 54 -12.06 -3.07 2.88
N ARG A 55 -12.67 -1.89 3.10
CA ARG A 55 -14.11 -1.79 3.39
C ARG A 55 -14.94 -2.32 2.22
N ALA A 56 -14.60 -1.93 0.99
CA ALA A 56 -15.30 -2.38 -0.20
C ALA A 56 -15.31 -3.91 -0.34
N ILE A 57 -14.19 -4.59 -0.03
CA ILE A 57 -14.15 -6.07 -0.05
C ILE A 57 -15.05 -6.68 1.00
N VAL A 58 -15.03 -6.14 2.23
CA VAL A 58 -15.88 -6.63 3.32
C VAL A 58 -17.36 -6.41 3.00
N ASP A 59 -17.70 -5.26 2.43
CA ASP A 59 -19.07 -4.94 2.05
C ASP A 59 -19.55 -5.81 0.87
N ALA A 60 -18.69 -6.08 -0.13
CA ALA A 60 -18.99 -7.00 -1.21
C ALA A 60 -19.24 -8.43 -0.70
N ARG A 61 -18.42 -8.91 0.26
CA ARG A 61 -18.63 -10.19 0.94
C ARG A 61 -19.97 -10.22 1.69
N ARG A 62 -20.31 -9.16 2.42
CA ARG A 62 -21.59 -9.05 3.14
C ARG A 62 -22.76 -9.10 2.16
N ALA A 63 -22.67 -8.36 1.05
CA ALA A 63 -23.69 -8.34 0.00
C ALA A 63 -23.86 -9.73 -0.66
N ALA A 64 -22.76 -10.43 -0.97
CA ALA A 64 -22.81 -11.79 -1.50
C ALA A 64 -23.49 -12.78 -0.53
N ASN A 65 -23.18 -12.68 0.77
CA ASN A 65 -23.82 -13.51 1.80
C ASN A 65 -25.31 -13.18 1.96
N ALA A 66 -25.70 -11.91 1.89
CA ALA A 66 -27.10 -11.49 1.89
C ALA A 66 -27.84 -12.04 0.66
N LYS A 67 -27.21 -12.01 -0.53
CA LYS A 67 -27.77 -12.62 -1.73
C LYS A 67 -27.94 -14.12 -1.58
N ALA A 68 -26.94 -14.84 -1.06
CA ALA A 68 -27.05 -16.28 -0.82
C ALA A 68 -28.19 -16.64 0.16
N LEU A 69 -28.48 -15.77 1.13
CA LEU A 69 -29.64 -15.92 2.02
C LEU A 69 -30.96 -15.69 1.28
N ALA A 70 -31.05 -14.64 0.46
CA ALA A 70 -32.24 -14.35 -0.33
C ALA A 70 -32.52 -15.47 -1.36
N ASP A 71 -31.49 -15.96 -2.04
CA ASP A 71 -31.60 -17.08 -2.98
C ASP A 71 -32.05 -18.37 -2.25
N PHE A 72 -31.55 -18.62 -1.04
CA PHE A 72 -31.99 -19.74 -0.22
C PHE A 72 -33.47 -19.60 0.20
N GLN A 73 -33.90 -18.41 0.61
CA GLN A 73 -35.31 -18.14 0.94
C GLN A 73 -36.24 -18.33 -0.27
N ALA A 74 -35.80 -17.88 -1.46
CA ALA A 74 -36.53 -18.12 -2.71
C ALA A 74 -36.60 -19.62 -3.04
N ALA A 75 -35.50 -20.36 -2.85
CA ALA A 75 -35.48 -21.81 -3.07
C ALA A 75 -36.45 -22.54 -2.13
N LEU A 76 -36.54 -22.14 -0.86
CA LEU A 76 -37.45 -22.75 0.11
C LEU A 76 -38.92 -22.67 -0.29
N ALA A 77 -39.33 -21.66 -1.08
CA ALA A 77 -40.71 -21.55 -1.57
C ALA A 77 -41.08 -22.63 -2.60
N SER A 78 -40.09 -23.32 -3.18
CA SER A 78 -40.30 -24.36 -4.21
C SER A 78 -39.86 -25.76 -3.76
N VAL A 79 -39.28 -25.89 -2.56
CA VAL A 79 -38.84 -27.16 -2.00
C VAL A 79 -40.05 -27.97 -1.51
N THR A 80 -40.20 -29.19 -2.00
CA THR A 80 -41.28 -30.12 -1.61
C THR A 80 -40.75 -31.42 -0.99
N THR A 81 -39.43 -31.63 -1.01
CA THR A 81 -38.78 -32.84 -0.48
C THR A 81 -37.54 -32.52 0.34
N ASP A 82 -37.17 -33.41 1.26
CA ASP A 82 -35.97 -33.26 2.08
C ASP A 82 -34.68 -33.25 1.24
N ALA A 83 -34.65 -33.97 0.12
CA ALA A 83 -33.51 -33.97 -0.81
C ALA A 83 -33.30 -32.58 -1.43
N GLN A 84 -34.38 -31.90 -1.82
CA GLN A 84 -34.31 -30.53 -2.35
C GLN A 84 -33.91 -29.53 -1.26
N LEU A 85 -34.40 -29.72 -0.02
CA LEU A 85 -34.00 -28.90 1.13
C LEU A 85 -32.50 -29.03 1.40
N GLN A 86 -31.97 -30.25 1.36
CA GLN A 86 -30.55 -30.51 1.55
C GLN A 86 -29.71 -29.88 0.43
N ALA A 87 -30.12 -30.05 -0.82
CA ALA A 87 -29.47 -29.41 -1.97
C ALA A 87 -29.45 -27.87 -1.86
N ALA A 88 -30.54 -27.25 -1.40
CA ALA A 88 -30.60 -25.81 -1.18
C ALA A 88 -29.64 -25.35 -0.06
N LYS A 89 -29.51 -26.12 1.03
CA LYS A 89 -28.54 -25.84 2.10
C LYS A 89 -27.11 -25.95 1.61
N ASP A 90 -26.80 -26.99 0.84
CA ASP A 90 -25.47 -27.22 0.28
C ASP A 90 -25.10 -26.13 -0.74
N ALA A 91 -26.06 -25.71 -1.58
CA ALA A 91 -25.89 -24.58 -2.49
C ALA A 91 -25.60 -23.27 -1.74
N ARG A 92 -26.33 -22.98 -0.66
CA ARG A 92 -26.06 -21.82 0.20
C ARG A 92 -24.65 -21.90 0.80
N LYS A 93 -24.27 -23.06 1.34
CA LYS A 93 -22.95 -23.27 1.94
C LYS A 93 -21.84 -23.06 0.92
N ALA A 94 -22.00 -23.59 -0.29
CA ALA A 94 -21.07 -23.39 -1.39
C ALA A 94 -20.96 -21.91 -1.80
N ALA A 95 -22.08 -21.20 -1.89
CA ALA A 95 -22.09 -19.77 -2.22
C ALA A 95 -21.36 -18.92 -1.16
N VAL A 96 -21.60 -19.19 0.13
CA VAL A 96 -20.90 -18.50 1.23
C VAL A 96 -19.40 -18.82 1.21
N ALA A 97 -19.03 -20.09 1.01
CA ALA A 97 -17.63 -20.50 0.92
C ALA A 97 -16.91 -19.81 -0.26
N ALA A 98 -17.56 -19.69 -1.41
CA ALA A 98 -17.03 -18.96 -2.56
C ALA A 98 -16.84 -17.48 -2.25
N ALA A 99 -17.84 -16.83 -1.64
CA ALA A 99 -17.75 -15.41 -1.24
C ALA A 99 -16.61 -15.17 -0.24
N ASP A 100 -16.46 -16.04 0.77
CA ASP A 100 -15.37 -15.96 1.75
C ASP A 100 -14.00 -16.20 1.09
N ALA A 101 -13.89 -17.15 0.16
CA ALA A 101 -12.65 -17.41 -0.57
C ALA A 101 -12.25 -16.22 -1.45
N THR A 102 -13.19 -15.62 -2.18
CA THR A 102 -12.95 -14.41 -2.98
C THR A 102 -12.52 -13.24 -2.10
N ALA A 103 -13.19 -13.01 -0.97
CA ALA A 103 -12.83 -11.96 -0.04
C ALA A 103 -11.42 -12.17 0.53
N LYS A 104 -11.08 -13.41 0.92
CA LYS A 104 -9.75 -13.76 1.42
C LYS A 104 -8.67 -13.51 0.37
N ALA A 105 -8.90 -13.91 -0.88
CA ALA A 105 -7.96 -13.67 -1.98
C ALA A 105 -7.78 -12.17 -2.25
N ALA A 106 -8.87 -11.40 -2.27
CA ALA A 106 -8.82 -9.95 -2.48
C ALA A 106 -8.10 -9.21 -1.33
N LEU A 107 -8.30 -9.62 -0.08
CA LEU A 107 -7.58 -9.07 1.07
C LEU A 107 -6.09 -9.43 1.02
N ALA A 108 -5.74 -10.64 0.61
CA ALA A 108 -4.34 -11.06 0.45
C ALA A 108 -3.61 -10.30 -0.67
N ALA A 109 -4.32 -9.92 -1.73
CA ALA A 109 -3.79 -9.09 -2.82
C ALA A 109 -3.61 -7.61 -2.41
N LEU A 110 -4.16 -7.19 -1.27
CA LEU A 110 -4.17 -5.80 -0.84
C LEU A 110 -2.86 -5.43 -0.13
N VAL A 111 -2.00 -4.70 -0.85
CA VAL A 111 -0.70 -4.28 -0.34
C VAL A 111 -0.86 -3.06 0.56
N LYS A 112 -0.33 -3.16 1.78
CA LYS A 112 -0.28 -2.02 2.69
C LYS A 112 0.83 -1.05 2.26
N PRO A 113 0.52 0.24 2.04
CA PRO A 113 1.52 1.28 1.83
C PRO A 113 2.64 1.24 2.89
N ALA A 114 3.89 1.27 2.42
CA ALA A 114 5.05 1.34 3.29
C ALA A 114 5.21 2.75 3.86
N LYS A 115 5.53 2.84 5.16
CA LYS A 115 5.81 4.13 5.79
C LYS A 115 7.06 4.75 5.15
N PRO A 116 7.08 6.06 4.89
CA PRO A 116 8.28 6.72 4.37
C PRO A 116 9.47 6.46 5.30
N ALA A 117 10.61 6.06 4.72
CA ALA A 117 11.85 5.87 5.47
C ALA A 117 12.27 7.21 6.10
N LYS A 118 12.64 7.17 7.38
CA LYS A 118 13.28 8.32 8.04
C LYS A 118 14.65 8.51 7.39
N PRO A 119 15.04 9.74 6.98
CA PRO A 119 16.41 9.99 6.54
C PRO A 119 17.36 9.53 7.63
N ALA A 120 18.39 8.77 7.25
CA ALA A 120 19.46 8.39 8.17
C ALA A 120 20.01 9.66 8.80
N LYS A 121 20.14 9.66 10.13
CA LYS A 121 20.82 10.72 10.85
C LYS A 121 22.24 10.80 10.27
N GLU A 122 22.63 11.94 9.72
CA GLU A 122 23.99 12.14 9.23
C GLU A 122 24.97 11.76 10.34
N THR A 123 25.81 10.77 10.06
CA THR A 123 26.92 10.39 10.93
C THR A 123 27.79 11.63 11.10
N PRO A 124 28.11 12.07 12.34
CA PRO A 124 29.03 13.18 12.53
C PRO A 124 30.33 12.88 11.77
N ALA A 125 30.76 13.83 10.94
CA ALA A 125 32.01 13.73 10.21
C ALA A 125 33.16 13.36 11.17
N PRO A 126 34.06 12.43 10.80
CA PRO A 126 35.21 12.11 11.64
C PRO A 126 36.00 13.38 11.92
N LYS A 127 36.25 13.66 13.21
CA LYS A 127 37.09 14.78 13.64
C LYS A 127 38.42 14.71 12.90
N ALA A 128 38.79 15.80 12.24
CA ALA A 128 40.08 15.96 11.61
C ALA A 128 41.19 15.62 12.62
N SER A 129 41.92 14.54 12.36
CA SER A 129 43.18 14.27 13.06
C SER A 129 44.18 15.34 12.64
N ALA A 130 44.83 15.94 13.63
CA ALA A 130 45.73 17.07 13.46
C ALA A 130 46.86 16.74 12.45
N ALA A 131 47.12 17.68 11.54
CA ALA A 131 48.31 17.65 10.69
C ALA A 131 49.57 17.79 11.56
N PRO A 132 50.62 16.97 11.36
CA PRO A 132 51.90 17.22 11.99
C PRO A 132 52.51 18.50 11.41
N LYS A 133 53.00 19.38 12.30
CA LYS A 133 53.74 20.59 11.93
C LYS A 133 55.13 20.24 11.36
N ALA A 134 55.54 21.11 10.44
CA ALA A 134 56.84 21.31 9.77
C ALA A 134 58.03 20.45 10.22
#